data_AF-A0A8B2NUC3-F1
#
_entry.id   AF-A0A8B2NUC3-F1
#
_cell.length_a   1.000
_cell.length_b   1.000
_cell.length_c   1.000
_cell.angle_alpha   90.00
_cell.angle_beta   90.00
_cell.angle_gamma   90.00
#
_symmetry.space_group_name_H-M   'P 1'
#
loop_
_entity.id
_entity.type
_entity.pdbx_description
1 polymer ?
#
loop_
_entity_poly.entity_id
_entity_poly.type
_entity_poly.pdbx_seq_one_letter_code
_entity_poly.pdbx_strand_id
1 'polypeptide(L)'
;MSRRRQSARRKALLFRRNYIFERRRMLGLTLQMLAERAEVEEERLFELEEHYDPRVFDIASMARIADVLDCPYLFLWVPPEGLREGGITLH
;
A
#
# COMPACT_ATOMS: atom_id res chain seq x y z
N MET A 1 8.79 -13.34 -26.72
CA MET A 1 8.85 -13.14 -25.24
C MET A 1 7.54 -13.63 -24.62
N SER A 2 7.61 -14.51 -23.62
CA SER A 2 6.52 -15.44 -23.25
C SER A 2 5.38 -14.80 -22.43
N ARG A 3 4.12 -15.15 -22.78
CA ARG A 3 2.85 -14.70 -22.16
C ARG A 3 2.79 -14.88 -20.63
N ARG A 4 3.64 -15.75 -20.05
CA ARG A 4 3.73 -15.98 -18.60
C ARG A 4 4.22 -14.78 -17.79
N ARG A 5 5.02 -13.87 -18.37
CA ARG A 5 5.46 -12.66 -17.63
C ARG A 5 4.36 -11.59 -17.53
N GLN A 6 3.40 -11.61 -18.45
CA GLN A 6 2.32 -10.63 -18.50
C GLN A 6 1.21 -10.96 -17.49
N SER A 7 0.97 -12.24 -17.22
CA SER A 7 0.01 -12.69 -16.19
C SER A 7 0.51 -12.47 -14.77
N ALA A 8 1.82 -12.57 -14.51
CA ALA A 8 2.42 -12.20 -13.22
C ALA A 8 2.29 -10.69 -12.94
N ARG A 9 2.53 -9.83 -13.95
CA ARG A 9 2.30 -8.38 -13.87
C ARG A 9 0.83 -8.01 -13.62
N ARG A 10 -0.12 -8.69 -14.27
CA ARG A 10 -1.56 -8.50 -14.04
C ARG A 10 -2.02 -9.03 -12.68
N LYS A 11 -1.43 -10.13 -12.17
CA LYS A 11 -1.71 -10.63 -10.81
C LYS A 11 -1.15 -9.71 -9.72
N ALA A 12 0.00 -9.06 -9.96
CA ALA A 12 0.57 -8.08 -9.04
C ALA A 12 -0.29 -6.81 -8.90
N LEU A 13 -1.13 -6.49 -9.89
CA LEU A 13 -2.05 -5.34 -9.87
C LEU A 13 -3.31 -5.57 -9.01
N LEU A 14 -3.62 -6.81 -8.65
CA LEU A 14 -4.86 -7.18 -7.94
C LEU A 14 -4.75 -7.15 -6.39
N PHE A 15 -3.55 -6.91 -5.83
CA PHE A 15 -3.28 -6.98 -4.38
C PHE A 15 -3.61 -5.70 -3.58
N ARG A 16 -4.39 -4.78 -4.15
CA ARG A 16 -4.25 -3.36 -3.80
C ARG A 16 -5.16 -2.81 -2.69
N ARG A 17 -6.19 -3.52 -2.24
CA ARG A 17 -7.05 -2.99 -1.16
C ARG A 17 -6.44 -3.22 0.23
N ASN A 18 -5.68 -4.31 0.36
CA ASN A 18 -5.08 -4.75 1.63
C ASN A 18 -3.55 -4.85 1.51
N TYR A 19 -2.90 -4.06 0.65
CA TYR A 19 -1.45 -4.18 0.42
C TYR A 19 -0.66 -4.00 1.73
N ILE A 20 -1.04 -3.00 2.53
CA ILE A 20 -0.42 -2.71 3.83
C ILE A 20 -0.59 -3.90 4.77
N PHE A 21 -1.82 -4.39 4.93
CA PHE A 21 -2.13 -5.58 5.73
C PHE A 21 -1.34 -6.82 5.30
N GLU A 22 -1.34 -7.14 4.01
CA GLU A 22 -0.63 -8.31 3.47
C GLU A 22 0.88 -8.18 3.66
N ARG A 23 1.46 -7.01 3.34
CA ARG A 23 2.89 -6.75 3.49
C ARG A 23 3.32 -6.82 4.95
N ARG A 24 2.54 -6.23 5.85
CA ARG A 24 2.75 -6.29 7.30
C ARG A 24 2.76 -7.74 7.80
N ARG A 25 1.80 -8.55 7.36
CA ARG A 25 1.73 -9.98 7.71
C ARG A 25 2.90 -10.79 7.15
N MET A 26 3.34 -10.51 5.92
CA MET A 26 4.55 -11.14 5.34
C MET A 26 5.81 -10.83 6.15
N LEU A 27 5.88 -9.65 6.77
CA LEU A 27 6.98 -9.22 7.64
C LEU A 27 6.81 -9.68 9.10
N GLY A 28 5.72 -10.40 9.43
CA GLY A 28 5.45 -10.88 10.78
C GLY A 28 5.15 -9.78 11.80
N LEU A 29 4.68 -8.62 11.34
CA LEU A 29 4.39 -7.46 12.19
C LEU A 29 2.91 -7.48 12.64
N THR A 30 2.67 -7.17 13.91
CA THR A 30 1.33 -6.77 14.37
C THR A 30 1.04 -5.34 13.94
N LEU A 31 -0.24 -4.92 14.01
CA LEU A 31 -0.63 -3.55 13.69
C LEU A 31 0.06 -2.55 14.61
N GLN A 32 0.00 -2.79 15.92
CA GLN A 32 0.75 -2.06 16.94
C GLN A 32 2.25 -1.96 16.64
N MET A 33 2.93 -3.05 16.26
CA MET A 33 4.36 -3.02 15.93
C MET A 33 4.66 -2.14 14.72
N LEU A 34 3.77 -2.10 13.72
CA LEU A 34 3.92 -1.21 12.57
C LEU A 34 3.71 0.25 13.00
N ALA A 35 2.68 0.51 13.81
CA ALA A 35 2.37 1.84 14.33
C ALA A 35 3.53 2.42 15.15
N GLU A 36 4.07 1.64 16.08
CA GLU A 36 5.22 2.01 16.91
C GLU A 36 6.47 2.31 16.08
N ARG A 37 6.79 1.44 15.10
CA ARG A 37 7.99 1.61 14.26
C ARG A 37 7.86 2.75 13.27
N ALA A 38 6.65 3.02 12.77
CA ALA A 38 6.39 4.09 11.83
C ALA A 38 6.06 5.41 12.54
N GLU A 39 6.03 5.45 13.88
CA GLU A 39 5.68 6.62 14.69
C GLU A 39 4.35 7.23 14.22
N VAL A 40 3.31 6.39 14.21
CA VAL A 40 1.93 6.76 13.84
C VAL A 40 0.92 6.17 14.82
N GLU A 41 -0.27 6.77 14.89
CA GLU A 41 -1.37 6.25 15.69
C GLU A 41 -1.90 4.93 15.11
N GLU A 42 -2.05 3.91 15.95
CA GLU A 42 -2.54 2.59 15.55
C GLU A 42 -3.96 2.65 14.97
N GLU A 43 -4.83 3.47 15.54
CA GLU A 43 -6.21 3.67 15.06
C GLU A 43 -6.24 4.20 13.61
N ARG A 44 -5.37 5.16 13.30
CA ARG A 44 -5.25 5.69 11.94
C ARG A 44 -4.68 4.68 10.96
N LEU A 45 -3.75 3.84 11.42
CA LEU A 45 -3.20 2.74 10.63
C LEU A 45 -4.26 1.66 10.36
N PHE A 46 -5.15 1.39 11.32
CA PHE A 46 -6.32 0.54 11.13
C PHE A 46 -7.27 1.12 10.06
N GLU A 47 -7.59 2.41 10.14
CA GLU A 47 -8.40 3.09 9.11
C GLU A 47 -7.75 3.00 7.72
N LEU A 48 -6.43 3.16 7.65
CA LEU A 48 -5.67 3.01 6.42
C LEU A 48 -5.73 1.57 5.87
N GLU A 49 -5.64 0.54 6.72
CA GLU A 49 -5.72 -0.87 6.31
C GLU A 49 -7.14 -1.29 5.88
N GLU A 50 -8.18 -0.87 6.61
CA GLU A 50 -9.56 -1.31 6.38
C GLU A 50 -10.32 -0.47 5.35
N HIS A 51 -10.11 0.84 5.38
CA HIS A 51 -10.87 1.80 4.57
C HIS A 51 -10.08 2.36 3.39
N TYR A 52 -8.75 2.16 3.36
CA TYR A 52 -7.87 2.70 2.33
C TYR A 52 -8.11 4.21 2.12
N ASP A 53 -8.10 4.98 3.21
CA ASP A 53 -8.15 6.44 3.12
C ASP A 53 -6.72 7.02 3.21
N PRO A 54 -6.05 7.30 2.07
CA PRO A 54 -4.70 7.86 2.09
C PRO A 54 -4.65 9.29 2.64
N ARG A 55 -5.79 9.95 2.89
CA ARG A 55 -5.83 11.30 3.48
C ARG A 55 -5.66 11.29 5.01
N VAL A 56 -5.71 10.11 5.63
CA VAL A 56 -5.54 9.93 7.07
C VAL A 56 -4.12 10.31 7.53
N PHE A 57 -3.15 10.21 6.61
CA PHE A 57 -1.75 10.51 6.89
C PHE A 57 -1.17 11.55 5.95
N ASP A 58 -0.25 12.36 6.48
CA ASP A 58 0.59 13.23 5.67
C ASP A 58 1.68 12.43 4.93
N ILE A 59 2.38 13.11 4.03
CA ILE A 59 3.44 12.50 3.22
C ILE A 59 4.55 11.90 4.09
N ALA A 60 4.91 12.58 5.19
CA ALA A 60 5.98 12.15 6.07
C ALA A 60 5.62 10.84 6.80
N SER A 61 4.40 10.72 7.31
CA SER A 61 3.91 9.53 8.00
C SER A 61 3.77 8.35 7.03
N MET A 62 3.28 8.61 5.81
CA MET A 62 3.22 7.59 4.76
C MET A 62 4.62 7.12 4.32
N ALA A 63 5.64 7.99 4.33
CA ALA A 63 7.02 7.58 4.07
C ALA A 63 7.55 6.64 5.16
N ARG A 64 7.34 6.98 6.44
CA ARG A 64 7.75 6.11 7.56
C ARG A 64 7.06 4.74 7.51
N ILE A 65 5.76 4.69 7.18
CA ILE A 65 5.04 3.43 6.99
C ILE A 65 5.67 2.61 5.84
N ALA A 66 5.99 3.26 4.72
CA ALA A 66 6.59 2.59 3.57
C ALA A 66 7.98 2.01 3.89
N ASP A 67 8.79 2.75 4.65
CA ASP A 67 10.11 2.32 5.10
C ASP A 67 10.03 1.09 6.00
N VAL A 68 9.12 1.06 6.98
CA VAL A 68 8.91 -0.11 7.84
C VAL A 68 8.41 -1.32 7.05
N LEU A 69 7.58 -1.08 6.03
CA LEU A 69 7.05 -2.13 5.15
C LEU A 69 8.02 -2.56 4.04
N ASP A 70 9.22 -1.97 3.98
CA ASP A 70 10.21 -2.24 2.93
C ASP A 70 9.57 -2.18 1.54
N CYS A 71 8.88 -1.08 1.24
CA CYS A 71 8.15 -0.92 -0.01
C CYS A 71 8.22 0.51 -0.57
N PRO A 72 8.06 0.69 -1.89
CA PRO A 72 7.97 2.04 -2.46
C PRO A 72 6.73 2.77 -1.95
N TYR A 73 6.91 3.99 -1.44
CA TYR A 73 5.85 4.89 -0.97
C TYR A 73 4.64 5.00 -1.91
N LEU A 74 4.86 5.00 -3.23
CA LEU A 74 3.80 5.07 -4.24
C LEU A 74 2.78 3.93 -4.15
N PHE A 75 3.16 2.80 -3.54
CA PHE A 75 2.26 1.66 -3.38
C PHE A 75 1.23 1.88 -2.28
N LEU A 76 1.46 2.85 -1.40
CA LEU A 76 0.52 3.26 -0.36
C LEU A 76 -0.47 4.34 -0.84
N TRP A 77 -0.17 5.03 -1.95
CA TRP A 77 -0.94 6.19 -2.43
C TRP A 77 -1.91 5.89 -3.58
N VAL A 78 -1.67 4.84 -4.36
CA VAL A 78 -2.46 4.58 -5.57
C VAL A 78 -3.53 3.52 -5.31
N PRO A 79 -4.81 3.90 -5.10
CA PRO A 79 -5.87 2.92 -4.93
C PRO A 79 -5.95 1.93 -6.12
N PRO A 80 -6.38 0.68 -5.88
CA PRO A 80 -6.58 -0.33 -6.93
C PRO A 80 -7.39 0.16 -8.12
N GLU A 81 -8.39 0.97 -7.81
CA GLU A 81 -9.47 1.33 -8.71
C GLU A 81 -9.03 2.39 -9.72
N GLY A 82 -8.03 3.21 -9.39
CA GLY A 82 -7.42 4.19 -10.30
C GLY A 82 -6.49 3.61 -11.38
N LEU A 83 -6.25 2.29 -11.36
CA LEU A 83 -5.46 1.61 -12.40
C LEU A 83 -6.26 0.68 -13.30
N ARG A 84 -7.59 0.62 -13.13
CA ARG A 84 -8.45 -0.13 -14.05
C ARG A 84 -8.86 0.76 -15.22
N GLU A 85 -8.14 0.54 -16.32
CA GLU A 85 -8.54 0.79 -17.71
C GLU A 85 -8.66 2.26 -18.17
N GLY A 86 -7.52 2.81 -18.61
CA GLY A 86 -7.47 3.86 -19.64
C GLY A 86 -7.18 5.28 -19.14
N GLY A 87 -6.06 5.84 -19.61
CA GLY A 87 -5.84 7.29 -19.60
C GLY A 87 -4.94 7.80 -18.49
N ILE A 88 -3.63 7.64 -18.64
CA ILE A 88 -2.73 8.72 -18.24
C ILE A 88 -3.01 9.85 -19.24
N THR A 89 -3.81 10.83 -18.87
CA THR A 89 -3.70 12.15 -19.47
C THR A 89 -2.90 12.99 -18.50
N LEU A 90 -1.63 13.21 -18.81
CA LEU A 90 -0.86 14.29 -18.21
C LEU A 90 -1.40 15.58 -18.83
N HIS A 91 -2.02 16.43 -18.03
CA HIS A 91 -2.15 17.86 -18.29
C HIS A 91 -1.18 18.60 -17.37
#